data_AF-A0AA43F3S6-F1
#
_entry.id   AF-A0AA43F3S6-F1
#
_cell.length_a   1.000
_cell.length_b   1.000
_cell.length_c   1.000
_cell.angle_alpha   90.00
_cell.angle_beta   90.00
_cell.angle_gamma   90.00
#
_symmetry.space_group_name_H-M   'P 1'
#
loop_
_entity.id
_entity.type
_entity.pdbx_description
1 polymer ?
#
loop_
_entity_poly.entity_id
_entity_poly.type
_entity_poly.pdbx_seq_one_letter_code
_entity_poly.pdbx_strand_id
1 'polypeptide(L)'
;MPISQPLPPSLEEVQTPSLRYFHFPTDNQTLPLKELQTDEAYLVPNFELAEELIARGVDSARIAIGECSTPDVSPPGYSQVALGRPLIPASPFTFDQSIVIVLPTYNERSNLEALVATIGTYLTADILIVDDNSPDGTGQLADRLRGEHGHIHVLHRPNKQGLGPAYLAGFEWALHRNYDRIIEMDCDFSHAPWDIPRLVHGSRTADLVIGSRYVAGGGTENWNARRRLVSRCGNTYVRLFLGSMIHDWTGGFRCYHRELLLKMHLETVRAKGYVFQVELAWRAVQLGAGIRELPIRFSDRVQGQSKLGWQSFIEGLLEVPQMCFQRY
;
A
#
# COMPACT_ATOMS: atom_id res chain seq x y z
N MET A 1 -2.78 53.83 -40.59
CA MET A 1 -3.07 52.39 -40.77
C MET A 1 -2.82 51.71 -39.43
N PRO A 2 -3.83 51.08 -38.81
CA PRO A 2 -3.66 50.42 -37.53
C PRO A 2 -2.93 49.08 -37.71
N ILE A 3 -1.98 48.81 -36.83
CA ILE A 3 -1.14 47.63 -36.79
C ILE A 3 -1.98 46.46 -36.26
N SER A 4 -2.19 45.43 -37.08
CA SER A 4 -2.89 44.21 -36.70
C SER A 4 -2.03 43.42 -35.71
N GLN A 5 -2.49 43.28 -34.47
CA GLN A 5 -1.90 42.31 -33.52
C GLN A 5 -2.29 40.89 -33.96
N PRO A 6 -1.39 39.89 -33.83
CA PRO A 6 -1.74 38.50 -34.09
C PRO A 6 -2.71 38.00 -33.02
N LEU A 7 -3.78 37.32 -33.45
CA LEU A 7 -4.69 36.60 -32.57
C LEU A 7 -3.91 35.58 -31.73
N PRO A 8 -4.27 35.37 -30.45
CA PRO A 8 -3.70 34.28 -29.66
C PRO A 8 -3.98 32.95 -30.38
N PRO A 9 -3.06 31.97 -30.30
CA PRO A 9 -3.28 30.67 -30.90
C PRO A 9 -4.58 30.10 -30.33
N SER A 10 -5.47 29.66 -31.22
CA SER A 10 -6.61 28.82 -30.88
C SER A 10 -6.13 27.70 -29.97
N LEU A 11 -6.86 27.45 -28.88
CA LEU A 11 -6.66 26.31 -27.99
C LEU A 11 -6.37 25.07 -28.86
N GLU A 12 -5.09 24.73 -28.99
CA GLU A 12 -4.68 23.46 -29.56
C GLU A 12 -5.44 22.40 -28.78
N GLU A 13 -6.10 21.51 -29.51
CA GLU A 13 -6.69 20.29 -28.97
C GLU A 13 -5.66 19.65 -28.05
N VAL A 14 -5.80 19.84 -26.74
CA VAL A 14 -5.13 19.02 -25.75
C VAL A 14 -5.68 17.63 -26.02
N GLN A 15 -4.92 16.83 -26.80
CA GLN A 15 -5.21 15.44 -27.07
C GLN A 15 -5.57 14.81 -25.74
N THR A 16 -6.86 14.52 -25.58
CA THR A 16 -7.37 13.84 -24.41
C THR A 16 -6.66 12.49 -24.42
N PRO A 17 -5.83 12.14 -23.41
CA PRO A 17 -5.05 10.92 -23.48
C PRO A 17 -6.00 9.76 -23.75
N SER A 18 -5.83 9.13 -24.91
CA SER A 18 -6.64 7.99 -25.33
C SER A 18 -6.39 6.88 -24.34
N LEU A 19 -7.38 6.52 -23.52
CA LEU A 19 -7.27 5.32 -22.71
C LEU A 19 -7.17 4.14 -23.67
N ARG A 20 -6.04 3.43 -23.64
CA ARG A 20 -5.86 2.24 -24.48
C ARG A 20 -6.27 1.03 -23.66
N TYR A 21 -7.47 0.55 -23.95
CA TYR A 21 -7.99 -0.72 -23.49
C TYR A 21 -7.32 -1.83 -24.28
N PHE A 22 -6.19 -2.35 -23.78
CA PHE A 22 -5.61 -3.55 -24.37
C PHE A 22 -6.45 -4.76 -23.93
N HIS A 23 -7.24 -5.30 -24.86
CA HIS A 23 -7.97 -6.55 -24.67
C HIS A 23 -7.01 -7.72 -24.87
N PHE A 24 -6.81 -8.52 -23.82
CA PHE A 24 -5.97 -9.71 -23.87
C PHE A 24 -6.80 -10.90 -24.31
N PRO A 25 -6.52 -11.52 -25.47
CA PRO A 25 -7.12 -12.81 -25.79
C PRO A 25 -6.59 -13.86 -24.81
N THR A 26 -7.49 -14.70 -24.30
CA THR A 26 -7.22 -15.80 -23.35
C THR A 26 -6.22 -16.85 -23.84
N ASP A 27 -5.74 -16.75 -25.09
CA ASP A 27 -4.80 -17.69 -25.71
C ASP A 27 -3.37 -17.12 -25.74
N ASN A 28 -2.67 -17.29 -24.61
CA ASN A 28 -1.23 -17.50 -24.45
C ASN A 28 -0.26 -16.94 -25.54
N GLN A 29 -0.39 -15.67 -25.93
CA GLN A 29 0.62 -14.96 -26.72
C GLN A 29 1.19 -13.81 -25.89
N THR A 30 2.47 -13.97 -25.54
CA THR A 30 3.33 -12.93 -24.98
C THR A 30 3.18 -11.62 -25.76
N LEU A 31 2.73 -10.57 -25.07
CA LEU A 31 2.68 -9.20 -25.57
C LEU A 31 3.98 -8.80 -26.28
N PRO A 32 3.92 -8.17 -27.46
CA PRO A 32 5.06 -7.45 -28.00
C PRO A 32 5.34 -6.22 -27.13
N LEU A 33 6.43 -6.29 -26.35
CA LEU A 33 6.94 -5.30 -25.40
C LEU A 33 7.23 -3.89 -25.96
N LYS A 34 6.97 -3.61 -27.23
CA LYS A 34 7.51 -2.43 -27.92
C LYS A 34 6.69 -1.14 -27.76
N GLU A 35 5.55 -1.18 -27.08
CA GLU A 35 4.57 -0.07 -27.08
C GLU A 35 3.94 0.27 -25.71
N LEU A 36 4.46 -0.23 -24.58
CA LEU A 36 3.95 0.21 -23.27
C LEU A 36 4.48 1.62 -22.94
N GLN A 37 3.59 2.61 -23.06
CA GLN A 37 3.89 3.99 -22.71
C GLN A 37 3.60 4.24 -21.22
N THR A 38 4.50 4.95 -20.55
CA THR A 38 4.44 5.21 -19.09
C THR A 38 3.39 6.25 -18.70
N ASP A 39 2.88 7.00 -19.67
CA ASP A 39 1.91 8.09 -19.53
C ASP A 39 0.47 7.69 -19.91
N GLU A 40 0.27 6.49 -20.45
CA GLU A 40 -1.04 5.96 -20.80
C GLU A 40 -1.74 5.27 -19.59
N ALA A 41 -3.07 5.22 -19.64
CA ALA A 41 -3.91 4.48 -18.70
C ALA A 41 -4.42 3.18 -19.34
N TYR A 42 -4.41 2.09 -18.56
CA TYR A 42 -4.71 0.73 -19.00
C TYR A 42 -5.92 0.19 -18.24
N LEU A 43 -6.94 -0.32 -18.93
CA LEU A 43 -7.97 -1.15 -18.31
C LEU A 43 -7.61 -2.62 -18.52
N VAL A 44 -7.70 -3.40 -17.46
CA VAL A 44 -7.45 -4.85 -17.48
C VAL A 44 -8.68 -5.58 -16.91
N PRO A 45 -8.96 -6.81 -17.38
CA PRO A 45 -10.15 -7.55 -16.97
C PRO A 45 -10.01 -8.19 -15.58
N ASN A 46 -8.80 -8.28 -15.03
CA ASN A 46 -8.52 -8.93 -13.75
C ASN A 46 -7.23 -8.44 -13.09
N PHE A 47 -7.05 -8.83 -11.83
CA PHE A 47 -5.88 -8.50 -11.04
C PHE A 47 -4.60 -9.18 -11.54
N GLU A 48 -4.68 -10.41 -12.06
CA GLU A 48 -3.51 -11.17 -12.55
C GLU A 48 -2.76 -10.39 -13.63
N LEU A 49 -3.49 -9.85 -14.59
CA LEU A 49 -2.92 -9.05 -15.64
C LEU A 49 -2.42 -7.69 -15.13
N ALA A 50 -3.11 -7.07 -14.16
CA ALA A 50 -2.62 -5.86 -13.51
C ALA A 50 -1.21 -6.11 -12.93
N GLU A 51 -1.02 -7.22 -12.22
CA GLU A 51 0.28 -7.59 -11.66
C GLU A 51 1.35 -7.81 -12.73
N GLU A 52 1.00 -8.44 -13.85
CA GLU A 52 1.93 -8.66 -14.97
C GLU A 52 2.41 -7.33 -15.59
N LEU A 53 1.50 -6.38 -15.80
CA LEU A 53 1.84 -5.06 -16.32
C LEU A 53 2.71 -4.27 -15.35
N ILE A 54 2.39 -4.30 -14.06
CA ILE A 54 3.16 -3.56 -13.05
C ILE A 54 4.56 -4.16 -12.89
N ALA A 55 4.69 -5.49 -12.89
CA ALA A 55 5.98 -6.17 -12.86
C ALA A 55 6.87 -5.79 -14.06
N ARG A 56 6.26 -5.40 -15.18
CA ARG A 56 6.92 -4.89 -16.40
C ARG A 56 7.18 -3.38 -16.39
N GLY A 57 6.78 -2.67 -15.34
CA GLY A 57 7.10 -1.26 -15.12
C GLY A 57 5.95 -0.28 -15.31
N VAL A 58 4.74 -0.76 -15.64
CA VAL A 58 3.54 0.10 -15.68
C VAL A 58 3.24 0.62 -14.28
N ASP A 59 2.92 1.90 -14.15
CA ASP A 59 2.51 2.47 -12.87
C ASP A 59 1.13 1.94 -12.46
N SER A 60 1.05 1.35 -11.27
CA SER A 60 -0.22 0.92 -10.64
C SER A 60 -1.32 1.99 -10.65
N ALA A 61 -0.97 3.28 -10.54
CA ALA A 61 -1.93 4.39 -10.56
C ALA A 61 -2.62 4.57 -11.93
N ARG A 62 -2.07 3.94 -12.97
CA ARG A 62 -2.53 3.96 -14.35
C ARG A 62 -3.29 2.70 -14.75
N ILE A 63 -3.56 1.79 -13.82
CA ILE A 63 -4.28 0.55 -14.11
C ILE A 63 -5.66 0.59 -13.48
N ALA A 64 -6.68 0.45 -14.32
CA ALA A 64 -8.06 0.20 -13.94
C ALA A 64 -8.35 -1.29 -14.08
N ILE A 65 -9.07 -1.89 -13.13
CA ILE A 65 -9.46 -3.30 -13.16
C ILE A 65 -10.98 -3.35 -13.26
N GLY A 66 -11.52 -3.92 -14.32
CA GLY A 66 -12.97 -3.99 -14.53
C GLY A 66 -13.36 -4.75 -15.79
N GLU A 67 -14.66 -5.00 -15.97
CA GLU A 67 -15.17 -5.66 -17.17
C GLU A 67 -14.87 -4.82 -18.41
N CYS A 68 -14.19 -5.45 -19.38
CA CYS A 68 -13.78 -4.80 -20.61
C CYS A 68 -14.94 -4.82 -21.61
N SER A 69 -15.89 -3.87 -21.49
CA SER A 69 -16.98 -3.72 -22.44
C SER A 69 -16.56 -2.80 -23.60
N THR A 70 -16.24 -3.40 -24.76
CA THR A 70 -15.89 -2.79 -26.07
C THR A 70 -14.81 -1.68 -26.08
N PRO A 71 -13.81 -1.75 -26.99
CA PRO A 71 -12.61 -0.92 -26.95
C PRO A 71 -12.80 0.60 -27.11
N ASP A 72 -13.97 1.09 -27.56
CA ASP A 72 -14.21 2.50 -27.92
C ASP A 72 -15.01 3.32 -26.89
N VAL A 73 -15.29 2.78 -25.70
CA VAL A 73 -16.08 3.47 -24.69
C VAL A 73 -15.30 3.58 -23.39
N SER A 74 -15.16 4.80 -22.84
CA SER A 74 -14.72 4.99 -21.46
C SER A 74 -15.54 4.06 -20.55
N PRO A 75 -14.92 3.13 -19.81
CA PRO A 75 -15.62 2.07 -19.13
C PRO A 75 -16.56 2.76 -18.16
N PRO A 76 -17.83 2.34 -18.12
CA PRO A 76 -18.82 2.93 -17.23
C PRO A 76 -18.41 2.83 -15.74
N GLY A 77 -17.35 2.09 -15.43
CA GLY A 77 -16.86 1.78 -14.09
C GLY A 77 -15.65 2.58 -13.57
N TYR A 78 -15.14 3.63 -14.23
CA TYR A 78 -14.05 4.47 -13.68
C TYR A 78 -14.26 5.97 -13.94
N SER A 79 -13.99 6.82 -12.93
CA SER A 79 -14.12 8.28 -13.05
C SER A 79 -12.75 8.98 -13.17
N GLN A 80 -12.55 9.61 -14.33
CA GLN A 80 -11.51 10.56 -14.75
C GLN A 80 -10.14 10.05 -15.22
N VAL A 81 -9.83 10.52 -16.43
CA VAL A 81 -8.60 10.42 -17.21
C VAL A 81 -8.11 11.86 -17.38
N ALA A 82 -7.29 12.32 -16.45
CA ALA A 82 -6.54 13.54 -16.63
C ALA A 82 -5.10 13.23 -16.26
N LEU A 83 -4.15 13.68 -17.10
CA LEU A 83 -2.72 13.56 -16.86
C LEU A 83 -2.40 13.94 -15.40
N GLY A 84 -1.83 12.99 -14.66
CA GLY A 84 -1.40 13.20 -13.28
C GLY A 84 -2.38 12.81 -12.16
N ARG A 85 -3.58 12.28 -12.45
CA ARG A 85 -4.49 11.74 -11.40
C ARG A 85 -4.59 10.20 -11.45
N PRO A 86 -4.70 9.51 -10.30
CA PRO A 86 -4.94 8.06 -10.26
C PRO A 86 -6.35 7.72 -10.75
N LEU A 87 -6.53 6.53 -11.31
CA LEU A 87 -7.82 6.04 -11.80
C LEU A 87 -8.69 5.59 -10.61
N ILE A 88 -9.88 6.17 -10.47
CA ILE A 88 -10.82 5.87 -9.37
C ILE A 88 -11.97 4.99 -9.90
N PRO A 89 -12.26 3.82 -9.29
CA PRO A 89 -13.39 3.00 -9.71
C PRO A 89 -14.72 3.69 -9.38
N ALA A 90 -15.74 3.47 -10.21
CA ALA A 90 -17.07 4.05 -10.06
C ALA A 90 -17.81 3.52 -8.81
N SER A 91 -17.43 2.32 -8.37
CA SER A 91 -17.81 1.75 -7.08
C SER A 91 -16.60 1.08 -6.44
N PRO A 92 -16.43 1.17 -5.12
CA PRO A 92 -15.33 0.51 -4.42
C PRO A 92 -15.37 -1.01 -4.65
N PHE A 93 -14.19 -1.65 -4.68
CA PHE A 93 -14.12 -3.11 -4.73
C PHE A 93 -14.77 -3.72 -3.47
N THR A 94 -15.44 -4.84 -3.66
CA THR A 94 -16.01 -5.66 -2.58
C THR A 94 -15.43 -7.06 -2.68
N PHE A 95 -15.20 -7.67 -1.53
CA PHE A 95 -14.68 -9.03 -1.40
C PHE A 95 -15.56 -9.78 -0.40
N ASP A 96 -15.63 -11.11 -0.53
CA ASP A 96 -16.39 -11.95 0.41
C ASP A 96 -15.76 -11.98 1.81
N GLN A 97 -14.47 -11.64 1.91
CA GLN A 97 -13.73 -11.56 3.16
C GLN A 97 -14.09 -10.30 3.93
N SER A 98 -14.24 -10.44 5.24
CA SER A 98 -14.28 -9.31 6.16
C SER A 98 -12.88 -8.72 6.32
N ILE A 99 -12.73 -7.43 6.02
CA ILE A 99 -11.44 -6.74 5.94
C ILE A 99 -11.42 -5.56 6.90
N VAL A 100 -10.33 -5.42 7.63
CA VAL A 100 -10.03 -4.20 8.39
C VAL A 100 -8.67 -3.63 8.00
N ILE A 101 -8.61 -2.31 7.84
CA ILE A 101 -7.37 -1.57 7.63
C ILE A 101 -7.00 -0.88 8.94
N VAL A 102 -5.83 -1.23 9.48
CA VAL A 102 -5.27 -0.63 10.69
C VAL A 102 -4.41 0.56 10.30
N LEU A 103 -4.79 1.75 10.79
CA LEU A 103 -4.12 3.02 10.54
C LEU A 103 -3.60 3.61 11.85
N PRO A 104 -2.31 3.41 12.20
CA PRO A 104 -1.70 4.09 13.34
C PRO A 104 -1.56 5.59 13.08
N THR A 105 -1.93 6.40 14.06
CA THR A 105 -1.87 7.86 13.98
C THR A 105 -1.09 8.46 15.15
N TYR A 106 -0.21 9.40 14.82
CA TYR A 106 0.38 10.32 15.78
C TYR A 106 0.73 11.63 15.05
N ASN A 107 -0.01 12.70 15.34
CA ASN A 107 0.06 13.97 14.60
C ASN A 107 -0.25 13.83 13.10
N GLU A 108 -1.35 13.14 12.75
CA GLU A 108 -1.74 12.89 11.36
C GLU A 108 -3.07 13.58 11.00
N ARG A 109 -3.46 14.63 11.75
CA ARG A 109 -4.75 15.31 11.58
C ARG A 109 -4.99 15.82 10.16
N SER A 110 -3.96 16.30 9.48
CA SER A 110 -4.07 16.82 8.11
C SER A 110 -4.31 15.74 7.06
N ASN A 111 -3.91 14.49 7.35
CA ASN A 111 -3.98 13.37 6.40
C ASN A 111 -5.21 12.49 6.64
N LEU A 112 -5.61 12.29 7.90
CA LEU A 112 -6.54 11.24 8.32
C LEU A 112 -7.86 11.22 7.54
N GLU A 113 -8.60 12.33 7.53
CA GLU A 113 -9.93 12.40 6.87
C GLU A 113 -9.84 12.19 5.36
N ALA A 114 -8.85 12.81 4.71
CA ALA A 114 -8.63 12.66 3.28
C ALA A 114 -8.23 11.22 2.91
N LEU A 115 -7.38 10.59 3.73
CA LEU A 115 -6.95 9.22 3.49
C LEU A 115 -8.10 8.23 3.66
N VAL A 116 -8.86 8.34 4.75
CA VAL A 116 -10.05 7.51 5.01
C VAL A 116 -11.05 7.63 3.86
N ALA A 117 -11.37 8.86 3.42
CA ALA A 117 -12.25 9.09 2.29
C ALA A 117 -11.72 8.44 1.01
N THR A 118 -10.40 8.55 0.76
CA THR A 118 -9.76 7.97 -0.43
C THR A 118 -9.75 6.44 -0.39
N ILE A 119 -9.49 5.83 0.76
CA ILE A 119 -9.58 4.37 0.93
C ILE A 119 -10.99 3.89 0.57
N GLY A 120 -12.01 4.61 1.05
CA GLY A 120 -13.41 4.32 0.79
C GLY A 120 -13.84 4.43 -0.67
N THR A 121 -13.05 5.05 -1.56
CA THR A 121 -13.32 5.03 -3.01
C THR A 121 -12.80 3.77 -3.69
N TYR A 122 -11.80 3.09 -3.12
CA TYR A 122 -11.17 1.92 -3.72
C TYR A 122 -11.64 0.60 -3.11
N LEU A 123 -11.94 0.56 -1.81
CA LEU A 123 -12.30 -0.68 -1.14
C LEU A 123 -13.42 -0.46 -0.13
N THR A 124 -14.40 -1.36 -0.13
CA THR A 124 -15.35 -1.50 0.97
C THR A 124 -14.69 -2.32 2.08
N ALA A 125 -14.29 -1.67 3.18
CA ALA A 125 -13.66 -2.31 4.34
C ALA A 125 -13.91 -1.48 5.61
N ASP A 126 -13.73 -2.13 6.77
CA ASP A 126 -13.66 -1.42 8.04
C ASP A 126 -12.29 -0.75 8.19
N ILE A 127 -12.24 0.37 8.90
CA ILE A 127 -11.01 1.10 9.19
C ILE A 127 -10.86 1.22 10.70
N LEU A 128 -9.75 0.74 11.24
CA LEU A 128 -9.36 0.96 12.63
C LEU A 128 -8.29 2.04 12.71
N ILE A 129 -8.65 3.19 13.27
CA ILE A 129 -7.70 4.26 13.59
C ILE A 129 -7.12 3.97 14.98
N VAL A 130 -5.80 3.81 15.08
CA VAL A 130 -5.10 3.60 16.36
C VAL A 130 -4.35 4.87 16.73
N ASP A 131 -4.93 5.69 17.62
CA ASP A 131 -4.35 6.99 17.99
C ASP A 131 -3.49 6.91 19.24
N ASP A 132 -2.23 7.36 19.12
CA ASP A 132 -1.22 7.37 20.17
C ASP A 132 -1.29 8.63 21.06
N ASN A 133 -2.50 9.01 21.46
CA ASN A 133 -2.79 10.24 22.21
C ASN A 133 -2.21 11.49 21.52
N SER A 134 -2.65 11.72 20.28
CA SER A 134 -2.14 12.81 19.45
C SER A 134 -2.48 14.19 20.03
N PRO A 135 -1.49 15.07 20.27
CA PRO A 135 -1.74 16.41 20.80
C PRO A 135 -2.31 17.40 19.78
N ASP A 136 -2.25 17.09 18.49
CA ASP A 136 -2.62 18.00 17.39
C ASP A 136 -4.12 18.02 17.06
N GLY A 137 -4.91 17.20 17.73
CA GLY A 137 -6.33 17.07 17.43
C GLY A 137 -6.71 15.80 16.65
N THR A 138 -5.76 14.90 16.34
CA THR A 138 -6.03 13.71 15.51
C THR A 138 -7.05 12.78 16.18
N GLY A 139 -6.93 12.53 17.49
CA GLY A 139 -7.86 11.67 18.21
C GLY A 139 -9.31 12.19 18.19
N GLN A 140 -9.54 13.49 18.36
CA GLN A 140 -10.88 14.07 18.27
C GLN A 140 -11.44 13.99 16.84
N LEU A 141 -10.59 14.14 15.82
CA LEU A 141 -10.99 13.94 14.43
C LEU A 141 -11.40 12.48 14.19
N ALA A 142 -10.63 11.52 14.70
CA ALA A 142 -10.95 10.10 14.59
C ALA A 142 -12.31 9.78 15.24
N ASP A 143 -12.60 10.33 16.42
CA ASP A 143 -13.89 10.15 17.09
C ASP A 143 -15.07 10.74 16.30
N ARG A 144 -14.86 11.89 15.66
CA ARG A 144 -15.87 12.48 14.76
C ARG A 144 -16.16 11.53 13.58
N LEU A 145 -15.11 11.05 12.91
CA LEU A 145 -15.25 10.14 11.77
C LEU A 145 -15.97 8.83 12.17
N ARG A 146 -15.68 8.28 13.35
CA ARG A 146 -16.40 7.13 13.91
C ARG A 146 -17.90 7.41 14.13
N GLY A 147 -18.25 8.62 14.54
CA GLY A 147 -19.65 9.02 14.71
C GLY A 147 -20.39 9.22 13.38
N GLU A 148 -19.67 9.64 12.34
CA GLU A 148 -20.21 9.89 10.99
C GLU A 148 -20.31 8.62 10.14
N HIS A 149 -19.43 7.63 10.38
CA HIS A 149 -19.29 6.44 9.54
C HIS A 149 -19.24 5.14 10.36
N GLY A 150 -20.22 4.25 10.16
CA GLY A 150 -20.36 3.00 10.93
C GLY A 150 -19.27 1.94 10.70
N HIS A 151 -18.45 2.09 9.66
CA HIS A 151 -17.32 1.19 9.34
C HIS A 151 -15.98 1.72 9.90
N ILE A 152 -15.98 2.88 10.58
CA ILE A 152 -14.80 3.46 11.20
C ILE A 152 -14.79 3.14 12.69
N HIS A 153 -13.67 2.64 13.17
CA HIS A 153 -13.41 2.32 14.56
C HIS A 153 -12.20 3.12 15.06
N VAL A 154 -12.16 3.38 16.36
CA VAL A 154 -11.05 4.12 16.99
C VAL A 154 -10.57 3.39 18.23
N LEU A 155 -9.25 3.22 18.32
CA LEU A 155 -8.55 2.71 19.48
C LEU A 155 -7.62 3.81 20.00
N HIS A 156 -8.01 4.46 21.10
CA HIS A 156 -7.17 5.43 21.78
C HIS A 156 -6.19 4.72 22.71
N ARG A 157 -4.90 4.93 22.47
CA ARG A 157 -3.82 4.46 23.34
C ARG A 157 -3.39 5.60 24.27
N PRO A 158 -3.05 5.32 25.54
CA PRO A 158 -2.84 6.38 26.53
C PRO A 158 -1.59 7.23 26.27
N ASN A 159 -0.57 6.66 25.61
CA ASN A 159 0.70 7.30 25.36
C ASN A 159 1.30 6.84 24.02
N LYS A 160 2.11 7.69 23.40
CA LYS A 160 2.93 7.32 22.25
C LYS A 160 4.02 6.33 22.63
N GLN A 161 3.88 5.09 22.19
CA GLN A 161 4.86 4.02 22.46
C GLN A 161 5.62 3.56 21.20
N GLY A 162 5.30 4.14 20.03
CA GLY A 162 5.95 3.83 18.76
C GLY A 162 5.07 3.00 17.83
N LEU A 163 5.55 2.85 16.59
CA LEU A 163 4.78 2.28 15.47
C LEU A 163 4.43 0.81 15.67
N GLY A 164 5.42 -0.04 15.99
CA GLY A 164 5.19 -1.46 16.25
C GLY A 164 4.12 -1.72 17.32
N PRO A 165 4.24 -1.15 18.54
CA PRO A 165 3.20 -1.28 19.56
C PRO A 165 1.80 -0.80 19.13
N ALA A 166 1.69 0.22 18.26
CA ALA A 166 0.40 0.66 17.75
C ALA A 166 -0.22 -0.39 16.82
N TYR A 167 0.56 -0.96 15.91
CA TYR A 167 0.10 -2.04 15.05
C TYR A 167 -0.24 -3.32 15.83
N LEU A 168 0.58 -3.72 16.81
CA LEU A 168 0.28 -4.88 17.65
C LEU A 168 -1.05 -4.71 18.40
N ALA A 169 -1.32 -3.52 18.95
CA ALA A 169 -2.60 -3.20 19.58
C ALA A 169 -3.77 -3.24 18.57
N GLY A 170 -3.55 -2.74 17.35
CA GLY A 170 -4.54 -2.81 16.28
C GLY A 170 -4.82 -4.23 15.81
N PHE A 171 -3.79 -5.07 15.69
CA PHE A 171 -3.92 -6.48 15.37
C PHE A 171 -4.66 -7.23 16.47
N GLU A 172 -4.33 -7.01 17.74
CA GLU A 172 -5.06 -7.59 18.87
C GLU A 172 -6.54 -7.18 18.85
N TRP A 173 -6.84 -5.90 18.62
CA TRP A 173 -8.21 -5.41 18.49
C TRP A 173 -8.97 -6.09 17.34
N ALA A 174 -8.30 -6.30 16.20
CA ALA A 174 -8.86 -6.97 15.04
C ALA A 174 -9.03 -8.47 15.27
N LEU A 175 -8.10 -9.11 16.00
CA LEU A 175 -8.18 -10.51 16.38
C LEU A 175 -9.31 -10.78 17.39
N HIS A 176 -9.73 -9.80 18.18
CA HIS A 176 -10.95 -9.91 18.99
C HIS A 176 -12.26 -9.77 18.19
N ARG A 177 -12.16 -9.44 16.90
CA ARG A 177 -13.29 -9.35 15.95
C ARG A 177 -13.13 -10.38 14.85
N ASN A 178 -14.20 -10.78 14.19
CA ASN A 178 -14.14 -11.84 13.17
C ASN A 178 -13.69 -11.29 11.80
N TYR A 179 -12.57 -10.56 11.73
CA TYR A 179 -11.98 -10.14 10.46
C TYR A 179 -11.12 -11.25 9.86
N ASP A 180 -11.32 -11.54 8.58
CA ASP A 180 -10.56 -12.53 7.81
C ASP A 180 -9.21 -11.98 7.34
N ARG A 181 -9.17 -10.67 7.05
CA ARG A 181 -7.98 -9.97 6.54
C ARG A 181 -7.70 -8.71 7.34
N ILE A 182 -6.45 -8.55 7.74
CA ILE A 182 -5.98 -7.41 8.51
C ILE A 182 -4.90 -6.73 7.68
N ILE A 183 -5.18 -5.50 7.26
CA ILE A 183 -4.28 -4.70 6.44
C ILE A 183 -3.55 -3.71 7.32
N GLU A 184 -2.25 -3.66 7.14
CA GLU A 184 -1.34 -2.70 7.72
C GLU A 184 -1.13 -1.56 6.72
N MET A 185 -1.35 -0.30 7.12
CA MET A 185 -1.13 0.85 6.24
C MET A 185 -0.84 2.14 7.04
N ASP A 186 0.20 2.87 6.66
CA ASP A 186 0.56 4.16 7.28
C ASP A 186 -0.41 5.29 6.87
N CYS A 187 -0.67 6.23 7.79
CA CYS A 187 -1.64 7.31 7.62
C CYS A 187 -1.06 8.60 6.95
N ASP A 188 -0.17 8.47 5.97
CA ASP A 188 0.62 9.60 5.41
C ASP A 188 0.67 9.68 3.88
N PHE A 189 -0.15 8.86 3.18
CA PHE A 189 -0.15 8.69 1.72
C PHE A 189 1.17 8.17 1.10
N SER A 190 2.13 7.70 1.90
CA SER A 190 3.30 6.99 1.36
C SER A 190 2.93 5.64 0.73
N HIS A 191 1.82 5.07 1.18
CA HIS A 191 1.18 3.90 0.57
C HIS A 191 -0.05 4.35 -0.23
N ALA A 192 -0.14 3.86 -1.45
CA ALA A 192 -1.21 4.17 -2.38
C ALA A 192 -2.52 3.44 -2.01
N PRO A 193 -3.63 4.15 -1.77
CA PRO A 193 -4.93 3.51 -1.50
C PRO A 193 -5.43 2.63 -2.65
N TRP A 194 -5.08 2.93 -3.91
CA TRP A 194 -5.46 2.13 -5.08
C TRP A 194 -4.80 0.75 -5.12
N ASP A 195 -3.74 0.53 -4.36
CA ASP A 195 -3.08 -0.78 -4.27
C ASP A 195 -3.75 -1.72 -3.25
N ILE A 196 -4.62 -1.22 -2.37
CA ILE A 196 -5.26 -2.03 -1.31
C ILE A 196 -6.07 -3.20 -1.90
N PRO A 197 -6.91 -3.03 -2.94
CA PRO A 197 -7.62 -4.16 -3.55
C PRO A 197 -6.67 -5.25 -4.08
N ARG A 198 -5.49 -4.87 -4.59
CA ARG A 198 -4.46 -5.83 -5.05
C ARG A 198 -3.88 -6.64 -3.90
N LEU A 199 -3.63 -6.00 -2.74
CA LEU A 199 -3.21 -6.71 -1.52
C LEU A 199 -4.25 -7.73 -1.07
N VAL A 200 -5.53 -7.33 -1.04
CA VAL A 200 -6.64 -8.23 -0.67
C VAL A 200 -6.75 -9.39 -1.65
N HIS A 201 -6.72 -9.12 -2.96
CA HIS A 201 -6.79 -10.17 -3.98
C HIS A 201 -5.60 -11.14 -3.87
N GLY A 202 -4.38 -10.62 -3.70
CA GLY A 202 -3.17 -11.44 -3.51
C GLY A 202 -3.24 -12.33 -2.28
N SER A 203 -3.99 -11.93 -1.25
CA SER A 203 -4.19 -12.70 -0.03
C SER A 203 -5.11 -13.91 -0.24
N ARG A 204 -5.72 -14.10 -1.41
CA ARG A 204 -6.47 -15.34 -1.70
C ARG A 204 -5.55 -16.56 -1.79
N THR A 205 -4.28 -16.37 -2.14
CA THR A 205 -3.31 -17.46 -2.38
C THR A 205 -2.07 -17.38 -1.48
N ALA A 206 -2.03 -16.45 -0.53
CA ALA A 206 -0.91 -16.24 0.38
C ALA A 206 -1.43 -15.79 1.74
N ASP A 207 -0.79 -16.28 2.80
CA ASP A 207 -1.09 -15.94 4.20
C ASP A 207 -0.61 -14.54 4.57
N LEU A 208 0.48 -14.08 3.91
CA LEU A 208 1.03 -12.73 4.03
C LEU A 208 1.31 -12.15 2.64
N VAL A 209 0.70 -11.01 2.35
CA VAL A 209 1.02 -10.20 1.17
C VAL A 209 1.76 -8.95 1.61
N ILE A 210 2.89 -8.66 0.98
CA ILE A 210 3.72 -7.48 1.25
C ILE A 210 3.73 -6.60 -0.01
N GLY A 211 3.29 -5.36 0.14
CA GLY A 211 3.57 -4.30 -0.82
C GLY A 211 5.07 -3.99 -0.81
N SER A 212 5.78 -4.41 -1.84
CA SER A 212 7.24 -4.44 -1.89
C SER A 212 7.79 -3.38 -2.84
N ARG A 213 8.73 -2.58 -2.33
CA ARG A 213 9.49 -1.58 -3.09
C ARG A 213 10.62 -2.18 -3.92
N TYR A 214 10.95 -3.46 -3.68
CA TYR A 214 12.21 -4.07 -4.13
C TYR A 214 12.05 -5.31 -5.01
N VAL A 215 10.81 -5.68 -5.34
CA VAL A 215 10.52 -6.62 -6.45
C VAL A 215 10.43 -5.89 -7.79
N ALA A 216 10.45 -6.64 -8.90
CA ALA A 216 10.30 -6.07 -10.24
C ALA A 216 8.99 -5.28 -10.36
N GLY A 217 9.05 -4.05 -10.88
CA GLY A 217 7.93 -3.11 -10.93
C GLY A 217 7.79 -2.21 -9.70
N GLY A 218 8.39 -2.60 -8.56
CA GLY A 218 8.39 -1.81 -7.33
C GLY A 218 9.39 -0.66 -7.35
N GLY A 219 9.19 0.35 -6.50
CA GLY A 219 10.12 1.47 -6.43
C GLY A 219 9.86 2.45 -5.30
N THR A 220 10.77 3.43 -5.20
CA THR A 220 10.63 4.59 -4.30
C THR A 220 10.71 5.89 -5.07
N GLU A 221 9.80 6.81 -4.77
CA GLU A 221 9.71 8.13 -5.39
C GLU A 221 10.18 9.21 -4.41
N ASN A 222 10.80 10.26 -4.93
CA ASN A 222 11.30 11.41 -4.16
C ASN A 222 12.35 11.09 -3.07
N TRP A 223 12.87 9.87 -3.01
CA TRP A 223 13.97 9.51 -2.12
C TRP A 223 15.32 9.95 -2.67
N ASN A 224 16.15 10.57 -1.83
CA ASN A 224 17.55 10.81 -2.16
C ASN A 224 18.32 9.47 -2.32
N ALA A 225 19.38 9.49 -3.13
CA ALA A 225 20.15 8.29 -3.46
C ALA A 225 20.71 7.58 -2.22
N ARG A 226 21.13 8.34 -1.20
CA ARG A 226 21.65 7.80 0.06
C ARG A 226 20.61 6.97 0.80
N ARG A 227 19.39 7.51 0.99
CA ARG A 227 18.29 6.81 1.67
C ARG A 227 17.89 5.55 0.91
N ARG A 228 17.81 5.63 -0.42
CA ARG A 228 17.53 4.48 -1.28
C ARG A 228 18.60 3.39 -1.13
N LEU A 229 19.87 3.78 -1.12
CA LEU A 229 20.98 2.85 -0.92
C LEU A 229 20.93 2.18 0.46
N VAL A 230 20.79 2.97 1.53
CA VAL A 230 20.72 2.44 2.91
C VAL A 230 19.59 1.43 3.06
N SER A 231 18.40 1.77 2.55
CA SER A 231 17.24 0.89 2.66
C SER A 231 17.39 -0.38 1.82
N ARG A 232 17.93 -0.30 0.59
CA ARG A 232 18.25 -1.48 -0.22
C ARG A 232 19.29 -2.38 0.44
N CYS A 233 20.36 -1.80 1.00
CA CYS A 233 21.39 -2.54 1.71
C CYS A 233 20.84 -3.23 2.97
N GLY A 234 20.02 -2.53 3.76
CA GLY A 234 19.36 -3.11 4.94
C GLY A 234 18.48 -4.31 4.59
N ASN A 235 17.58 -4.15 3.62
CA ASN A 235 16.72 -5.26 3.19
C ASN A 235 17.53 -6.42 2.57
N THR A 236 18.58 -6.13 1.79
CA THR A 236 19.45 -7.18 1.24
C THR A 236 20.21 -7.93 2.32
N TYR A 237 20.71 -7.21 3.34
CA TYR A 237 21.37 -7.82 4.50
C TYR A 237 20.42 -8.77 5.22
N VAL A 238 19.21 -8.32 5.58
CA VAL A 238 18.22 -9.15 6.27
C VAL A 238 17.88 -10.39 5.45
N ARG A 239 17.62 -10.22 4.14
CA ARG A 239 17.33 -11.32 3.22
C ARG A 239 18.41 -12.38 3.20
N LEU A 240 19.67 -11.97 3.03
CA LEU A 240 20.82 -12.87 2.98
C LEU A 240 21.07 -13.55 4.33
N PHE A 241 20.94 -12.80 5.42
CA PHE A 241 21.21 -13.29 6.77
C PHE A 241 20.16 -14.30 7.23
N LEU A 242 18.88 -14.02 6.99
CA LEU A 242 17.76 -14.90 7.36
C LEU A 242 17.49 -16.01 6.34
N GLY A 243 18.14 -15.97 5.17
CA GLY A 243 18.02 -17.01 4.14
C GLY A 243 16.63 -17.14 3.54
N SER A 244 15.87 -16.04 3.44
CA SER A 244 14.50 -16.01 2.88
C SER A 244 14.45 -15.25 1.57
N MET A 245 13.38 -15.45 0.79
CA MET A 245 13.19 -14.84 -0.53
C MET A 245 12.52 -13.45 -0.48
N ILE A 246 12.15 -12.95 0.70
CA ILE A 246 11.52 -11.63 0.87
C ILE A 246 12.51 -10.53 0.47
N HIS A 247 12.08 -9.59 -0.38
CA HIS A 247 12.86 -8.45 -0.83
C HIS A 247 12.61 -7.20 0.02
N ASP A 248 11.40 -7.02 0.54
CA ASP A 248 11.02 -5.87 1.36
C ASP A 248 10.58 -6.26 2.78
N TRP A 249 11.56 -6.35 3.67
CA TRP A 249 11.37 -6.71 5.08
C TRP A 249 10.85 -5.58 5.96
N THR A 250 10.93 -4.34 5.49
CA THR A 250 10.62 -3.14 6.29
C THR A 250 9.40 -2.38 5.80
N GLY A 251 8.80 -2.79 4.68
CA GLY A 251 7.57 -2.20 4.17
C GLY A 251 6.38 -2.49 5.09
N GLY A 252 5.66 -1.44 5.49
CA GLY A 252 4.49 -1.52 6.38
C GLY A 252 3.14 -1.57 5.69
N PHE A 253 3.13 -1.86 4.37
CA PHE A 253 1.90 -2.07 3.63
C PHE A 253 1.71 -3.55 3.37
N ARG A 254 0.93 -4.18 4.23
CA ARG A 254 0.85 -5.65 4.32
C ARG A 254 -0.59 -6.08 4.51
N CYS A 255 -0.94 -7.25 3.98
CA CYS A 255 -2.20 -7.90 4.27
C CYS A 255 -1.91 -9.26 4.90
N TYR A 256 -2.38 -9.44 6.13
CA TYR A 256 -2.25 -10.68 6.87
C TYR A 256 -3.57 -11.45 6.85
N HIS A 257 -3.49 -12.76 6.70
CA HIS A 257 -4.55 -13.65 7.16
C HIS A 257 -4.65 -13.60 8.68
N ARG A 258 -5.89 -13.65 9.16
CA ARG A 258 -6.18 -13.80 10.57
C ARG A 258 -5.45 -14.99 11.20
N GLU A 259 -5.51 -16.15 10.55
CA GLU A 259 -4.93 -17.40 11.06
C GLU A 259 -3.42 -17.30 11.23
N LEU A 260 -2.75 -16.52 10.39
CA LEU A 260 -1.32 -16.26 10.50
C LEU A 260 -1.03 -15.41 11.74
N LEU A 261 -1.74 -14.30 11.94
CA LEU A 261 -1.55 -13.43 13.10
C LEU A 261 -1.83 -14.15 14.43
N LEU A 262 -2.83 -15.03 14.49
CA LEU A 262 -3.13 -15.84 15.68
C LEU A 262 -1.97 -16.76 16.07
N LYS A 263 -1.18 -17.25 15.11
CA LYS A 263 -0.05 -18.15 15.34
C LYS A 263 1.26 -17.41 15.65
N MET A 264 1.29 -16.09 15.45
CA MET A 264 2.53 -15.30 15.56
C MET A 264 2.94 -14.97 17.00
N HIS A 265 2.13 -15.27 18.03
CA HIS A 265 2.44 -14.92 19.43
C HIS A 265 2.80 -13.43 19.60
N LEU A 266 1.93 -12.54 19.12
CA LEU A 266 2.18 -11.09 18.99
C LEU A 266 2.65 -10.41 20.28
N GLU A 267 2.24 -10.92 21.43
CA GLU A 267 2.62 -10.44 22.77
C GLU A 267 4.11 -10.62 23.09
N THR A 268 4.81 -11.50 22.35
CA THR A 268 6.24 -11.75 22.54
C THR A 268 7.11 -10.94 21.59
N VAL A 269 6.54 -10.08 20.74
CA VAL A 269 7.30 -9.22 19.80
C VAL A 269 8.13 -8.21 20.60
N ARG A 270 9.44 -8.16 20.33
CA ARG A 270 10.39 -7.33 21.10
C ARG A 270 11.02 -6.23 20.27
N ALA A 271 11.13 -6.44 18.96
CA ALA A 271 11.77 -5.50 18.07
C ALA A 271 11.04 -4.15 18.06
N LYS A 272 11.83 -3.09 17.97
CA LYS A 272 11.34 -1.72 18.05
C LYS A 272 11.40 -1.02 16.69
N GLY A 273 10.83 0.18 16.62
CA GLY A 273 10.91 1.02 15.42
C GLY A 273 10.28 0.33 14.22
N TYR A 274 11.01 0.24 13.11
CA TYR A 274 10.59 -0.49 11.91
C TYR A 274 11.04 -1.95 11.90
N VAL A 275 11.89 -2.36 12.86
CA VAL A 275 12.45 -3.72 12.91
C VAL A 275 11.38 -4.75 13.33
N PHE A 276 10.30 -4.33 14.00
CA PHE A 276 9.15 -5.22 14.25
C PHE A 276 8.56 -5.80 12.95
N GLN A 277 8.63 -5.07 11.83
CA GLN A 277 8.22 -5.60 10.52
C GLN A 277 9.06 -6.79 10.08
N VAL A 278 10.37 -6.70 10.36
CA VAL A 278 11.32 -7.78 10.08
C VAL A 278 11.00 -8.97 10.97
N GLU A 279 10.74 -8.74 12.25
CA GLU A 279 10.39 -9.79 13.21
C GLU A 279 9.09 -10.51 12.81
N LEU A 280 8.03 -9.77 12.46
CA LEU A 280 6.75 -10.36 12.03
C LEU A 280 6.90 -11.13 10.71
N ALA A 281 7.63 -10.58 9.74
CA ALA A 281 7.91 -11.31 8.49
C ALA A 281 8.74 -12.58 8.74
N TRP A 282 9.71 -12.52 9.66
CA TRP A 282 10.51 -13.68 10.04
C TRP A 282 9.68 -14.74 10.74
N ARG A 283 8.77 -14.35 11.64
CA ARG A 283 7.81 -15.27 12.27
C ARG A 283 6.92 -15.93 11.23
N ALA A 284 6.44 -15.19 10.22
CA ALA A 284 5.69 -15.78 9.10
C ALA A 284 6.51 -16.86 8.37
N VAL A 285 7.78 -16.59 8.09
CA VAL A 285 8.70 -17.57 7.47
C VAL A 285 8.88 -18.80 8.36
N GLN A 286 9.10 -18.62 9.66
CA GLN A 286 9.27 -19.73 10.62
C GLN A 286 8.01 -20.60 10.74
N LEU A 287 6.83 -19.99 10.62
CA LEU A 287 5.54 -20.69 10.60
C LEU A 287 5.23 -21.37 9.26
N GLY A 288 6.12 -21.27 8.26
CA GLY A 288 5.92 -21.86 6.93
C GLY A 288 4.81 -21.20 6.12
N ALA A 289 4.50 -19.92 6.41
CA ALA A 289 3.44 -19.17 5.74
C ALA A 289 3.74 -18.99 4.24
N GLY A 290 2.70 -19.01 3.41
CA GLY A 290 2.76 -18.56 2.03
C GLY A 290 2.92 -17.04 1.98
N ILE A 291 4.06 -16.56 1.50
CA ILE A 291 4.37 -15.12 1.43
C ILE A 291 4.45 -14.68 -0.02
N ARG A 292 3.74 -13.59 -0.35
CA ARG A 292 3.74 -12.97 -1.68
C ARG A 292 4.15 -11.51 -1.59
N GLU A 293 5.03 -11.08 -2.49
CA GLU A 293 5.38 -9.68 -2.66
C GLU A 293 4.70 -9.10 -3.89
N LEU A 294 3.99 -7.98 -3.75
CA LEU A 294 3.39 -7.24 -4.85
C LEU A 294 4.17 -5.95 -5.08
N PRO A 295 4.51 -5.59 -6.33
CA PRO A 295 5.19 -4.33 -6.60
C PRO A 295 4.31 -3.14 -6.24
N ILE A 296 4.86 -2.24 -5.42
CA ILE A 296 4.27 -0.93 -5.09
C ILE A 296 5.27 0.19 -5.35
N ARG A 297 4.73 1.39 -5.56
CA ARG A 297 5.52 2.64 -5.55
C ARG A 297 5.31 3.33 -4.22
N PHE A 298 6.42 3.53 -3.49
CA PHE A 298 6.41 4.20 -2.20
C PHE A 298 6.89 5.64 -2.36
N SER A 299 6.03 6.60 -2.09
CA SER A 299 6.36 8.02 -2.20
C SER A 299 6.68 8.59 -0.82
N ASP A 300 7.63 9.53 -0.77
CA ASP A 300 7.88 10.21 0.50
C ASP A 300 6.64 10.97 0.98
N ARG A 301 6.49 11.06 2.31
CA ARG A 301 5.35 11.76 2.95
C ARG A 301 5.15 13.13 2.30
N VAL A 302 3.90 13.46 1.99
CA VAL A 302 3.55 14.81 1.50
C VAL A 302 3.82 15.86 2.57
N GLN A 303 3.74 15.49 3.85
CA GLN A 303 4.02 16.36 5.01
C GLN A 303 4.75 15.58 6.14
N GLY A 304 5.77 16.20 6.75
CA GLY A 304 6.45 15.69 7.95
C GLY A 304 7.91 15.21 7.72
N GLN A 305 8.69 15.11 8.80
CA GLN A 305 10.08 14.64 8.76
C GLN A 305 10.16 13.11 8.76
N SER A 306 10.96 12.54 7.85
CA SER A 306 11.17 11.10 7.76
C SER A 306 11.90 10.55 9.00
N LYS A 307 11.36 9.47 9.58
CA LYS A 307 11.93 8.77 10.75
C LYS A 307 12.89 7.63 10.37
N LEU A 308 12.99 7.26 9.08
CA LEU A 308 13.91 6.22 8.61
C LEU A 308 15.32 6.80 8.42
N GLY A 309 16.14 6.66 9.46
CA GLY A 309 17.52 7.14 9.50
C GLY A 309 18.56 6.04 9.63
N TRP A 310 19.83 6.44 9.65
CA TRP A 310 20.99 5.54 9.87
C TRP A 310 20.91 4.80 11.22
N GLN A 311 20.24 5.37 12.21
CA GLN A 311 19.99 4.74 13.52
C GLN A 311 19.13 3.49 13.38
N SER A 312 18.03 3.54 12.62
CA SER A 312 17.17 2.36 12.37
C SER A 312 17.92 1.24 11.66
N PHE A 313 18.90 1.57 10.81
CA PHE A 313 19.77 0.58 10.19
C PHE A 313 20.70 -0.11 11.21
N ILE A 314 21.30 0.65 12.13
CA ILE A 314 22.16 0.10 13.19
C ILE A 314 21.34 -0.79 14.14
N GLU A 315 20.14 -0.35 14.53
CA GLU A 315 19.21 -1.17 15.33
C GLU A 315 18.92 -2.51 14.64
N GLY A 316 18.61 -2.47 13.34
CA GLY A 316 18.39 -3.68 12.55
C GLY A 316 19.59 -4.63 12.51
N LEU A 317 20.83 -4.10 12.41
CA LEU A 317 22.04 -4.92 12.42
C LEU A 317 22.25 -5.70 13.72
N LEU A 318 21.77 -5.18 14.85
CA LEU A 318 21.90 -5.82 16.16
C LEU A 318 20.74 -6.74 16.50
N GLU A 319 19.51 -6.34 16.15
CA GLU A 319 18.30 -7.10 16.48
C GLU A 319 18.11 -8.32 15.58
N VAL A 320 18.45 -8.23 14.29
CA VAL A 320 18.23 -9.33 13.32
C VAL A 320 18.96 -10.61 13.69
N PRO A 321 20.25 -10.61 14.07
CA PRO A 321 20.92 -11.80 14.57
C PRO A 321 20.27 -12.41 15.82
N GLN A 322 19.69 -11.58 16.70
CA GLN A 322 19.02 -12.06 17.91
C GLN A 322 17.73 -12.82 17.62
N MET A 323 17.07 -12.54 16.49
CA MET A 323 15.86 -13.24 16.06
C MET A 323 16.13 -14.72 15.75
N CYS A 324 17.32 -15.08 15.26
CA CYS A 324 17.67 -16.48 14.96
C CYS A 324 17.77 -17.37 16.20
N PHE A 325 17.95 -16.78 17.39
CA PHE A 325 17.99 -17.53 18.65
C PHE A 325 16.61 -17.65 19.31
N GLN A 326 15.60 -17.01 18.73
CA GLN A 326 14.23 -17.07 19.21
C GLN A 326 13.47 -18.09 18.36
N ARG A 327 12.90 -19.11 19.01
CA ARG A 327 11.94 -20.03 18.39
C ARG A 327 10.55 -19.56 18.79
N TYR A 328 9.69 -19.36 17.80
CA TYR A 328 8.30 -18.91 17.95
C TYR A 328 7.34 -20.01 17.50
#